data_AF-A0A3D0WAF3-F1
#
_entry.id   AF-A0A3D0WAF3-F1
#
_cell.length_a   1.000
_cell.length_b   1.000
_cell.length_c   1.000
_cell.angle_alpha   90.00
_cell.angle_beta   90.00
_cell.angle_gamma   90.00
#
_symmetry.space_group_name_H-M   'P 1'
#
loop_
_entity.id
_entity.type
_entity.pdbx_description
1 polymer ?
#
loop_
_entity_poly.entity_id
_entity_poly.type
_entity_poly.pdbx_seq_one_letter_code
_entity_poly.pdbx_strand_id
1 'polypeptide(L)'
;MTPKRIVVAGGGTAGWMAAAAIARTMGGAATVTLVESEAIGTVGVGESTIPPLVTYNRLLGIDEAAFMRATNATFKLGILFDGWRDGSDRYFHSFGVTGKDHWAAGFQHYWLSGLERGQDAAYDDYCLELVAALQGRFAHLPDNALNYAYQLDSNAYARFLRGMAEGDGTVRIDGRIGEVELDGETGDIAALVLDGGRRVEGDLFLDCTGFRALLIEKALHAGYDDWSHWLPCDSAIAVQTENVGPPVPYTRAMAHDAGWQWRIPLQHRTGNGIVWCSRYLTREAALERLLGNVEGRVLTEPNHLSFQTGARRRQWHRNCIAIGLSGGFMEPLESTSIHLIQRAILRLVRMLPLGPVNPSDVAEFNDQQLTDMVQIRDFLILHYKATDRRDSPFWRQAAAMDVPETLAQKIALFRETGRVFRRNEELFAENSWVQVMLGQGIVPQSWHPIAAKLSDDELARFLGSIREQVARTVATLPSHAAYVSRYCGATAPAEKAA
;
A
#
# COMPACT_ATOMS: atom_id res chain seq x y z
N MET A 1 9.15 16.21 -33.12
CA MET A 1 7.79 15.73 -32.78
C MET A 1 7.18 16.73 -31.81
N THR A 2 5.90 17.03 -31.92
CA THR A 2 5.21 17.91 -30.95
C THR A 2 5.05 17.15 -29.64
N PRO A 3 5.46 17.71 -28.50
CA PRO A 3 5.30 17.05 -27.20
C PRO A 3 3.82 16.84 -26.88
N LYS A 4 3.47 15.71 -26.27
CA LYS A 4 2.12 15.45 -25.77
C LYS A 4 1.81 16.41 -24.62
N ARG A 5 0.70 17.14 -24.67
CA ARG A 5 0.25 18.02 -23.58
C ARG A 5 -0.53 17.20 -22.55
N ILE A 6 0.07 16.95 -21.39
CA ILE A 6 -0.56 16.17 -20.32
C ILE A 6 -1.04 17.12 -19.22
N VAL A 7 -2.33 17.07 -18.91
CA VAL A 7 -2.94 17.87 -17.84
C VAL A 7 -3.28 16.97 -16.67
N VAL A 8 -2.68 17.23 -15.51
CA VAL A 8 -2.94 16.52 -14.25
C VAL A 8 -3.96 17.32 -13.45
N ALA A 9 -5.15 16.77 -13.25
CA ALA A 9 -6.21 17.39 -12.47
C ALA A 9 -6.20 16.88 -11.03
N GLY A 10 -5.81 17.72 -10.08
CA GLY A 10 -5.65 17.38 -8.68
C GLY A 10 -4.19 17.13 -8.30
N GLY A 11 -3.79 17.68 -7.15
CA GLY A 11 -2.45 17.51 -6.60
C GLY A 11 -2.35 16.32 -5.65
N GLY A 12 -1.79 16.57 -4.46
CA GLY A 12 -1.53 15.53 -3.46
C GLY A 12 -0.58 14.44 -3.98
N THR A 13 -0.59 13.28 -3.34
CA THR A 13 0.32 12.18 -3.66
C THR A 13 0.12 11.68 -5.09
N ALA A 14 -1.12 11.48 -5.54
CA ALA A 14 -1.40 10.97 -6.88
C ALA A 14 -0.91 11.92 -7.99
N GLY A 15 -1.30 13.20 -7.91
CA GLY A 15 -0.94 14.18 -8.92
C GLY A 15 0.55 14.45 -8.99
N TRP A 16 1.21 14.65 -7.83
CA TRP A 16 2.64 14.97 -7.81
C TRP A 16 3.53 13.76 -8.12
N MET A 17 3.11 12.53 -7.81
CA MET A 17 3.79 11.33 -8.32
C MET A 17 3.67 11.23 -9.85
N ALA A 18 2.48 11.47 -10.40
CA ALA A 18 2.29 11.42 -11.85
C ALA A 18 3.13 12.49 -12.56
N ALA A 19 3.06 13.73 -12.10
CA ALA A 19 3.80 14.84 -12.67
C ALA A 19 5.33 14.63 -12.59
N ALA A 20 5.85 14.24 -11.41
CA ALA A 20 7.29 14.01 -11.24
C ALA A 20 7.80 12.89 -12.14
N ALA A 21 7.10 11.76 -12.22
CA ALA A 21 7.53 10.66 -13.08
C ALA A 21 7.51 11.04 -14.55
N ILE A 22 6.41 11.62 -15.04
CA ILE A 22 6.27 11.97 -16.46
C ILE A 22 7.32 13.03 -16.85
N ALA A 23 7.47 14.10 -16.06
CA ALA A 23 8.44 15.15 -16.34
C ALA A 23 9.88 14.61 -16.35
N ARG A 24 10.24 13.77 -15.38
CA ARG A 24 11.57 13.17 -15.25
C ARG A 24 11.91 12.20 -16.38
N THR A 25 10.97 11.36 -16.82
CA THR A 25 11.27 10.25 -17.74
C THR A 25 10.96 10.55 -19.20
N MET A 26 10.01 11.45 -19.49
CA MET A 26 9.56 11.68 -20.88
C MET A 26 10.34 12.79 -21.59
N GLY A 27 11.02 13.68 -20.87
CA GLY A 27 11.78 14.79 -21.46
C GLY A 27 10.95 15.56 -22.49
N GLY A 28 11.52 15.82 -23.67
CA GLY A 28 10.84 16.55 -24.75
C GLY A 28 9.66 15.81 -25.42
N ALA A 29 9.31 14.59 -25.00
CA ALA A 29 8.16 13.86 -25.55
C ALA A 29 6.82 14.30 -24.92
N ALA A 30 6.84 14.90 -23.74
CA ALA A 30 5.63 15.37 -23.05
C ALA A 30 5.85 16.69 -22.32
N THR A 31 4.79 17.49 -22.19
CA THR A 31 4.73 18.64 -21.30
C THR A 31 3.66 18.39 -20.25
N VAL A 32 3.91 18.81 -19.00
CA VAL A 32 3.02 18.54 -17.88
C VAL A 32 2.50 19.86 -17.32
N THR A 33 1.18 19.99 -17.24
CA THR A 33 0.51 21.05 -16.48
C THR A 33 -0.29 20.40 -15.36
N LEU A 34 -0.05 20.77 -14.11
CA LEU A 34 -0.81 20.29 -12.96
C LEU A 34 -1.72 21.39 -12.43
N VAL A 35 -3.01 21.09 -12.31
CA VAL A 35 -4.03 21.96 -11.71
C VAL A 35 -4.37 21.43 -10.33
N GLU A 36 -4.10 22.20 -9.28
CA GLU A 36 -4.53 21.88 -7.91
C GLU A 36 -5.11 23.13 -7.23
N SER A 37 -5.77 22.97 -6.09
CA SER A 37 -6.25 24.10 -5.30
C SER A 37 -5.75 23.98 -3.87
N GLU A 38 -5.07 25.01 -3.38
CA GLU A 38 -4.64 25.10 -1.97
C GLU A 38 -5.82 25.04 -0.98
N ALA A 39 -7.03 25.38 -1.42
CA ALA A 39 -8.25 25.27 -0.61
C ALA A 39 -8.74 23.83 -0.41
N ILE A 40 -8.24 22.87 -1.20
CA ILE A 40 -8.60 21.45 -1.09
C ILE A 40 -7.48 20.75 -0.32
N GLY A 41 -7.72 20.48 0.97
CA GLY A 41 -6.84 19.70 1.79
C GLY A 41 -6.62 18.29 1.24
N THR A 42 -5.43 17.74 1.49
CA THR A 42 -5.11 16.33 1.24
C THR A 42 -5.66 15.47 2.38
N VAL A 43 -5.97 14.20 2.09
CA VAL A 43 -6.43 13.24 3.12
C VAL A 43 -5.38 13.08 4.23
N GLY A 44 -4.09 13.13 3.87
CA GLY A 44 -2.99 13.59 4.72
C GLY A 44 -2.83 12.88 6.06
N VAL A 45 -2.87 11.55 6.08
CA VAL A 45 -2.53 10.73 7.25
C VAL A 45 -1.12 10.18 7.09
N GLY A 46 -0.40 9.88 8.18
CA GLY A 46 0.88 9.17 8.05
C GLY A 46 0.65 7.89 7.24
N GLU A 47 1.41 7.69 6.17
CA GLU A 47 1.18 6.61 5.20
C GLU A 47 2.26 5.54 5.33
N SER A 48 1.82 4.30 5.27
CA SER A 48 2.67 3.13 5.19
C SER A 48 2.79 2.72 3.72
N THR A 49 3.95 2.24 3.32
CA THR A 49 4.24 1.88 1.92
C THR A 49 4.77 0.46 1.80
N ILE A 50 5.11 0.04 0.58
CA ILE A 50 5.64 -1.29 0.27
C ILE A 50 6.87 -1.17 -0.65
N PRO A 51 7.70 -2.23 -0.77
CA PRO A 51 9.01 -2.18 -1.45
C PRO A 51 9.02 -1.61 -2.88
N PRO A 52 7.96 -1.74 -3.70
CA PRO A 52 7.87 -1.05 -4.99
C PRO A 52 8.18 0.46 -4.97
N LEU A 53 7.96 1.16 -3.85
CA LEU A 53 8.35 2.57 -3.72
C LEU A 53 9.87 2.79 -3.72
N VAL A 54 10.67 1.83 -3.25
CA VAL A 54 12.13 1.87 -3.38
C VAL A 54 12.52 1.89 -4.86
N THR A 55 11.93 1.00 -5.67
CA THR A 55 12.17 0.92 -7.11
C THR A 55 11.70 2.18 -7.84
N TYR A 56 10.51 2.68 -7.49
CA TYR A 56 9.98 3.93 -8.06
C TYR A 56 10.92 5.11 -7.78
N ASN A 57 11.39 5.27 -6.54
CA ASN A 57 12.33 6.33 -6.18
C ASN A 57 13.66 6.20 -6.95
N ARG A 58 14.19 4.98 -7.08
CA ARG A 58 15.39 4.71 -7.86
C ARG A 58 15.23 5.08 -9.34
N LEU A 59 14.08 4.76 -9.95
CA LEU A 59 13.78 5.12 -11.33
C LEU A 59 13.82 6.64 -11.55
N LEU A 60 13.34 7.42 -10.58
CA LEU A 60 13.34 8.88 -10.66
C LEU A 60 14.68 9.53 -10.27
N GLY A 61 15.66 8.72 -9.83
CA GLY A 61 16.93 9.22 -9.31
C GLY A 61 16.78 9.98 -7.98
N ILE A 62 15.78 9.60 -7.17
CA ILE A 62 15.56 10.16 -5.84
C ILE A 62 16.64 9.61 -4.89
N ASP A 63 17.39 10.49 -4.25
CA ASP A 63 18.25 10.13 -3.12
C ASP A 63 17.38 9.73 -1.93
N GLU A 64 17.49 8.48 -1.50
CA GLU A 64 16.63 7.90 -0.47
C GLU A 64 16.76 8.64 0.87
N ALA A 65 17.98 8.98 1.28
CA ALA A 65 18.22 9.66 2.55
C ALA A 65 17.63 11.08 2.55
N ALA A 66 17.74 11.82 1.44
CA ALA A 66 17.15 13.15 1.27
C ALA A 66 15.62 13.09 1.26
N PHE A 67 15.05 12.14 0.54
CA PHE A 67 13.60 11.88 0.55
C PHE A 67 13.11 11.56 1.97
N MET A 68 13.78 10.65 2.67
CA MET A 68 13.36 10.25 4.03
C MET A 68 13.46 11.41 5.01
N ARG A 69 14.53 12.23 4.93
CA ARG A 69 14.66 13.48 5.72
C ARG A 69 13.51 14.44 5.44
N ALA A 70 13.21 14.69 4.16
CA ALA A 70 12.18 15.63 3.74
C ALA A 70 10.76 15.19 4.16
N THR A 71 10.56 13.89 4.33
CA THR A 71 9.26 13.28 4.61
C THR A 71 9.10 12.76 6.04
N ASN A 72 10.10 13.01 6.90
CA ASN A 72 10.17 12.49 8.27
C ASN A 72 9.97 10.97 8.33
N ALA A 73 10.45 10.26 7.30
CA ALA A 73 10.15 8.86 7.11
C ALA A 73 11.00 7.96 8.01
N THR A 74 10.46 6.79 8.32
CA THR A 74 11.15 5.67 8.96
C THR A 74 11.08 4.44 8.07
N PHE A 75 11.88 3.42 8.38
CA PHE A 75 11.88 2.17 7.63
C PHE A 75 10.73 1.25 8.07
N LYS A 76 10.26 0.41 7.15
CA LYS A 76 9.24 -0.60 7.38
C LYS A 76 9.73 -1.95 6.87
N LEU A 77 9.58 -2.99 7.68
CA LEU A 77 9.91 -4.38 7.37
C LEU A 77 8.68 -5.28 7.25
N GLY A 78 7.49 -4.77 7.61
CA GLY A 78 6.23 -5.48 7.48
C GLY A 78 5.11 -4.86 8.28
N ILE A 79 4.10 -5.67 8.57
CA ILE A 79 2.91 -5.31 9.33
C ILE A 79 2.71 -6.35 10.44
N LEU A 80 2.56 -5.86 11.67
CA LEU A 80 2.16 -6.68 12.82
C LEU A 80 0.64 -6.64 12.95
N PHE A 81 0.02 -7.81 12.86
CA PHE A 81 -1.42 -8.00 12.98
C PHE A 81 -1.75 -8.46 14.41
N ASP A 82 -2.60 -7.70 15.10
CA ASP A 82 -3.06 -7.99 16.46
C ASP A 82 -4.55 -8.37 16.44
N GLY A 83 -4.90 -9.54 16.97
CA GLY A 83 -6.29 -9.97 17.24
C GLY A 83 -7.14 -10.32 16.02
N TRP A 84 -6.55 -10.70 14.89
CA TRP A 84 -7.28 -10.97 13.64
C TRP A 84 -7.84 -12.40 13.57
N ARG A 85 -7.14 -13.38 14.13
CA ARG A 85 -7.58 -14.78 14.14
C ARG A 85 -8.63 -15.05 15.21
N ASP A 86 -8.33 -14.79 16.47
CA ASP A 86 -9.16 -15.16 17.63
C ASP A 86 -9.38 -14.01 18.63
N GLY A 87 -8.74 -12.86 18.40
CA GLY A 87 -8.86 -11.67 19.23
C GLY A 87 -7.80 -11.55 20.34
N SER A 88 -7.01 -12.61 20.54
CA SER A 88 -5.84 -12.62 21.43
C SER A 88 -4.52 -12.90 20.70
N ASP A 89 -4.62 -13.37 19.46
CA ASP A 89 -3.51 -13.69 18.58
C ASP A 89 -2.67 -12.48 18.17
N ARG A 90 -1.46 -12.79 17.73
CA ARG A 90 -0.56 -11.86 17.06
C ARG A 90 0.25 -12.61 16.02
N TYR A 91 0.34 -12.07 14.82
CA TYR A 91 1.21 -12.60 13.77
C TYR A 91 1.81 -11.46 12.94
N PHE A 92 2.86 -11.76 12.18
CA PHE A 92 3.56 -10.75 11.39
C PHE A 92 3.52 -11.12 9.89
N HIS A 93 3.14 -10.16 9.05
CA HIS A 93 3.32 -10.23 7.60
C HIS A 93 4.54 -9.38 7.24
N SER A 94 5.66 -10.04 6.96
CA SER A 94 6.91 -9.40 6.60
C SER A 94 7.06 -9.22 5.11
N PHE A 95 7.94 -8.29 4.75
CA PHE A 95 8.59 -8.35 3.45
C PHE A 95 9.60 -9.51 3.41
N GLY A 96 10.25 -9.68 2.26
CA GLY A 96 11.26 -10.71 2.06
C GLY A 96 10.69 -12.12 1.95
N VAL A 97 11.49 -13.09 2.36
CA VAL A 97 11.21 -14.51 2.23
C VAL A 97 11.46 -15.22 3.56
N THR A 98 10.69 -16.27 3.83
CA THR A 98 10.91 -17.13 5.00
C THR A 98 11.69 -18.37 4.59
N GLY A 99 12.84 -18.59 5.23
CA GLY A 99 13.70 -19.73 5.01
C GLY A 99 14.31 -19.80 3.61
N LYS A 100 14.42 -21.01 3.06
CA LYS A 100 15.04 -21.27 1.76
C LYS A 100 14.24 -22.31 0.99
N ASP A 101 13.83 -21.93 -0.22
CA ASP A 101 13.06 -22.82 -1.09
C ASP A 101 13.93 -23.87 -1.76
N HIS A 102 13.27 -24.95 -2.15
CA HIS A 102 13.76 -25.90 -3.14
C HIS A 102 12.96 -25.68 -4.44
N TRP A 103 13.56 -25.92 -5.61
CA TRP A 103 12.90 -25.65 -6.91
C TRP A 103 11.51 -26.30 -7.05
N ALA A 104 11.28 -27.42 -6.37
CA ALA A 104 10.01 -28.16 -6.39
C ALA A 104 9.04 -27.83 -5.25
N ALA A 105 9.50 -27.18 -4.17
CA ALA A 105 8.69 -26.96 -2.98
C ALA A 105 9.21 -25.77 -2.16
N GLY A 106 8.29 -24.87 -1.81
CA GLY A 106 8.56 -23.76 -0.90
C GLY A 106 8.94 -24.21 0.51
N PHE A 107 9.62 -23.34 1.24
CA PHE A 107 10.16 -23.59 2.57
C PHE A 107 9.13 -24.11 3.59
N GLN A 108 7.87 -23.64 3.50
CA GLN A 108 6.80 -24.05 4.40
C GLN A 108 6.58 -25.57 4.43
N HIS A 109 6.87 -26.29 3.35
CA HIS A 109 6.74 -27.75 3.34
C HIS A 109 7.80 -28.45 4.19
N TYR A 110 9.02 -27.92 4.21
CA TYR A 110 10.09 -28.43 5.08
C TYR A 110 9.83 -28.08 6.54
N TRP A 111 9.33 -26.88 6.80
CA TRP A 111 8.92 -26.46 8.15
C TRP A 111 7.78 -27.33 8.69
N LEU A 112 6.71 -27.56 7.91
CA LEU A 112 5.59 -28.44 8.29
C LEU A 112 6.05 -29.89 8.55
N SER A 113 6.90 -30.44 7.67
CA SER A 113 7.49 -31.76 7.89
C SER A 113 8.34 -31.80 9.17
N GLY A 114 9.06 -30.72 9.47
CA GLY A 114 9.83 -30.57 10.71
C GLY A 114 8.94 -30.62 11.96
N LEU A 115 7.80 -29.93 11.95
CA LEU A 115 6.85 -29.95 13.06
C LEU A 115 6.34 -31.36 13.35
N GLU A 116 5.96 -32.13 12.32
CA GLU A 116 5.54 -33.53 12.47
C GLU A 116 6.63 -34.45 13.04
N ARG A 117 7.90 -34.05 12.86
CA ARG A 117 9.10 -34.78 13.29
C ARG A 117 9.72 -34.21 14.57
N GLY A 118 8.95 -33.43 15.33
CA GLY A 118 9.32 -32.95 16.66
C GLY A 118 10.17 -31.67 16.70
N GLN A 119 10.33 -30.96 15.58
CA GLN A 119 10.84 -29.59 15.61
C GLN A 119 9.75 -28.64 16.14
N ASP A 120 10.14 -27.58 16.86
CA ASP A 120 9.19 -26.71 17.58
C ASP A 120 9.35 -25.21 17.27
N ALA A 121 10.35 -24.83 16.47
CA ALA A 121 10.61 -23.44 16.13
C ALA A 121 9.49 -22.82 15.28
N ALA A 122 9.10 -21.59 15.63
CA ALA A 122 8.06 -20.86 14.92
C ALA A 122 8.48 -20.56 13.47
N TYR A 123 7.52 -20.46 12.56
CA TYR A 123 7.78 -20.08 11.16
C TYR A 123 8.51 -18.73 11.07
N ASP A 124 8.16 -17.82 11.99
CA ASP A 124 8.73 -16.49 12.17
C ASP A 124 10.26 -16.47 12.33
N ASP A 125 10.83 -17.48 13.01
CA ASP A 125 12.26 -17.55 13.34
C ASP A 125 13.16 -17.70 12.10
N TYR A 126 12.56 -18.03 10.95
CA TYR A 126 13.24 -18.26 9.68
C TYR A 126 13.18 -17.07 8.73
N CYS A 127 12.59 -15.93 9.13
CA CYS A 127 12.47 -14.73 8.32
C CYS A 127 13.30 -13.57 8.89
N LEU A 128 14.26 -13.07 8.11
CA LEU A 128 15.17 -12.00 8.52
C LEU A 128 14.43 -10.70 8.84
N GLU A 129 13.57 -10.25 7.93
CA GLU A 129 12.79 -9.02 8.06
C GLU A 129 11.90 -9.05 9.30
N LEU A 130 11.24 -10.18 9.54
CA LEU A 130 10.35 -10.37 10.69
C LEU A 130 11.12 -10.28 12.00
N VAL A 131 12.19 -11.06 12.16
CA VAL A 131 12.98 -11.08 13.40
C VAL A 131 13.64 -9.72 13.65
N ALA A 132 14.17 -9.07 12.59
CA ALA A 132 14.69 -7.71 12.69
C ALA A 132 13.62 -6.70 13.13
N ALA A 133 12.39 -6.85 12.60
CA ALA A 133 11.28 -5.97 12.92
C ALA A 133 10.89 -6.06 14.40
N LEU A 134 10.66 -7.28 14.89
CA LEU A 134 10.27 -7.52 16.29
C LEU A 134 11.37 -7.10 17.29
N GLN A 135 12.64 -7.15 16.88
CA GLN A 135 13.76 -6.65 17.70
C GLN A 135 14.01 -5.14 17.55
N GLY A 136 13.24 -4.43 16.72
CA GLY A 136 13.41 -2.99 16.50
C GLY A 136 14.75 -2.63 15.87
N ARG A 137 15.24 -3.43 14.93
CA ARG A 137 16.55 -3.29 14.29
C ARG A 137 16.44 -3.06 12.79
N PHE A 138 17.39 -2.30 12.23
CA PHE A 138 17.44 -2.04 10.81
C PHE A 138 18.83 -1.57 10.35
N ALA A 139 19.29 -2.04 9.20
CA ALA A 139 20.28 -1.38 8.37
C ALA A 139 20.18 -1.93 6.94
N HIS A 140 20.59 -1.13 5.95
CA HIS A 140 20.86 -1.66 4.62
C HIS A 140 21.92 -2.78 4.69
N LEU A 141 21.65 -3.88 4.00
CA LEU A 141 22.58 -4.99 3.82
C LEU A 141 23.12 -5.00 2.38
N PRO A 142 24.33 -5.57 2.15
CA PRO A 142 24.85 -5.81 0.81
C PRO A 142 23.83 -6.53 -0.09
N ASP A 143 23.88 -6.24 -1.38
CA ASP A 143 23.02 -6.84 -2.41
C ASP A 143 21.51 -6.67 -2.16
N ASN A 144 21.11 -5.71 -1.31
CA ASN A 144 19.73 -5.50 -0.85
C ASN A 144 19.14 -6.76 -0.17
N ALA A 145 19.94 -7.50 0.60
CA ALA A 145 19.51 -8.71 1.29
C ALA A 145 18.41 -8.52 2.36
N LEU A 146 18.13 -7.26 2.75
CA LEU A 146 17.01 -6.91 3.62
C LEU A 146 15.96 -6.15 2.80
N ASN A 147 14.74 -6.67 2.74
CA ASN A 147 13.64 -6.05 2.03
C ASN A 147 12.90 -5.06 2.93
N TYR A 148 12.64 -3.87 2.43
CA TYR A 148 12.01 -2.81 3.22
C TYR A 148 11.19 -1.85 2.37
N ALA A 149 10.42 -1.02 3.08
CA ALA A 149 9.71 0.13 2.55
C ALA A 149 9.77 1.26 3.57
N TYR A 150 8.86 2.23 3.44
CA TYR A 150 8.85 3.43 4.28
C TYR A 150 7.51 3.63 4.99
N GLN A 151 7.59 4.29 6.14
CA GLN A 151 6.48 4.98 6.78
C GLN A 151 6.77 6.47 6.64
N LEU A 152 5.89 7.25 6.04
CA LEU A 152 6.20 8.61 5.61
C LEU A 152 5.04 9.59 5.86
N ASP A 153 5.37 10.87 5.90
CA ASP A 153 4.39 11.96 5.81
C ASP A 153 4.03 12.18 4.34
N SER A 154 2.82 11.80 3.93
CA SER A 154 2.40 11.89 2.53
C SER A 154 2.24 13.31 2.01
N ASN A 155 1.93 14.27 2.89
CA ASN A 155 1.88 15.69 2.53
C ASN A 155 3.29 16.22 2.27
N ALA A 156 4.25 15.82 3.09
CA ALA A 156 5.65 16.15 2.87
C ALA A 156 6.20 15.47 1.61
N TYR A 157 5.77 14.24 1.32
CA TYR A 157 6.16 13.53 0.09
C TYR A 157 5.61 14.21 -1.16
N ALA A 158 4.33 14.61 -1.16
CA ALA A 158 3.75 15.38 -2.26
C ALA A 158 4.50 16.71 -2.49
N ARG A 159 4.88 17.44 -1.42
CA ARG A 159 5.70 18.66 -1.54
C ARG A 159 7.10 18.38 -2.07
N PHE A 160 7.73 17.28 -1.64
CA PHE A 160 9.05 16.88 -2.15
C PHE A 160 8.99 16.59 -3.65
N LEU A 161 8.00 15.83 -4.11
CA LEU A 161 7.79 15.52 -5.52
C LEU A 161 7.39 16.75 -6.33
N ARG A 162 6.64 17.69 -5.74
CA ARG A 162 6.36 18.98 -6.37
C ARG A 162 7.63 19.73 -6.74
N GLY A 163 8.57 19.88 -5.79
CA GLY A 163 9.83 20.56 -6.06
C GLY A 163 10.64 19.89 -7.18
N MET A 164 10.63 18.56 -7.23
CA MET A 164 11.23 17.79 -8.32
C MET A 164 10.54 18.05 -9.66
N ALA A 165 9.21 17.91 -9.71
CA ALA A 165 8.43 18.05 -10.92
C ALA A 165 8.52 19.46 -11.53
N GLU A 166 8.45 20.51 -10.69
CA GLU A 166 8.62 21.90 -11.13
C GLU A 166 10.05 22.14 -11.64
N GLY A 167 11.07 21.57 -10.98
CA GLY A 167 12.47 21.62 -11.45
C GLY A 167 12.69 20.94 -12.80
N ASP A 168 11.90 19.91 -13.11
CA ASP A 168 11.91 19.20 -14.39
C ASP A 168 10.92 19.82 -15.43
N GLY A 169 10.34 20.99 -15.14
CA GLY A 169 9.55 21.77 -16.10
C GLY A 169 8.03 21.60 -16.03
N THR A 170 7.49 20.94 -15.00
CA THR A 170 6.05 20.90 -14.76
C THR A 170 5.52 22.29 -14.44
N VAL A 171 4.44 22.71 -15.11
CA VAL A 171 3.76 23.98 -14.82
C VAL A 171 2.64 23.74 -13.82
N ARG A 172 2.73 24.36 -12.64
CA ARG A 172 1.64 24.38 -11.66
C ARG A 172 0.66 25.52 -11.95
N ILE A 173 -0.63 25.23 -11.90
CA ILE A 173 -1.70 26.21 -11.87
C ILE A 173 -2.49 26.00 -10.57
N ASP A 174 -2.46 26.99 -9.68
CA ASP A 174 -3.39 27.03 -8.55
C ASP A 174 -4.75 27.52 -9.05
N GLY A 175 -5.79 26.72 -8.81
CA GLY A 175 -7.15 27.01 -9.22
C GLY A 175 -8.08 25.81 -9.02
N ARG A 176 -9.34 26.10 -8.74
CA ARG A 176 -10.39 25.08 -8.67
C ARG A 176 -10.98 24.88 -10.06
N ILE A 177 -11.17 23.61 -10.45
CA ILE A 177 -11.84 23.25 -11.70
C ILE A 177 -13.34 23.47 -11.50
N GLY A 178 -13.90 24.38 -12.30
CA GLY A 178 -15.34 24.69 -12.32
C GLY A 178 -16.09 23.83 -13.33
N GLU A 179 -15.49 23.58 -14.50
CA GLU A 179 -16.10 22.85 -15.61
C GLU A 179 -15.06 22.01 -16.37
N VAL A 180 -15.53 20.90 -16.95
CA VAL A 180 -14.77 20.03 -17.85
C VAL A 180 -15.43 20.11 -19.22
N GLU A 181 -14.75 20.70 -20.19
CA GLU A 181 -15.27 20.80 -21.56
C GLU A 181 -14.99 19.50 -22.32
N LEU A 182 -16.03 18.96 -22.95
CA LEU A 182 -15.92 17.82 -23.86
C LEU A 182 -15.98 18.30 -25.31
N ASP A 183 -15.19 17.66 -26.16
CA ASP A 183 -15.29 17.83 -27.60
C ASP A 183 -16.61 17.23 -28.11
N GLY A 184 -17.37 18.00 -28.89
CA GLY A 184 -18.72 17.63 -29.31
C GLY A 184 -18.80 16.48 -30.32
N GLU A 185 -17.72 16.21 -31.04
CA GLU A 185 -17.68 15.15 -32.07
C GLU A 185 -17.12 13.84 -31.50
N THR A 186 -16.00 13.91 -30.80
CA THR A 186 -15.31 12.75 -30.25
C THR A 186 -15.88 12.34 -28.90
N GLY A 187 -16.26 13.31 -28.05
CA GLY A 187 -16.60 13.11 -26.64
C GLY A 187 -15.38 13.06 -25.71
N ASP A 188 -14.18 13.37 -26.22
CA ASP A 188 -12.95 13.46 -25.44
C ASP A 188 -12.91 14.76 -24.62
N ILE A 189 -12.09 14.81 -23.57
CA ILE A 189 -11.90 16.04 -22.80
C ILE A 189 -11.09 17.02 -23.65
N ALA A 190 -11.64 18.21 -23.90
CA ALA A 190 -10.98 19.27 -24.65
C ALA A 190 -10.15 20.18 -23.72
N ALA A 191 -10.73 20.57 -22.57
CA ALA A 191 -10.08 21.47 -21.62
C ALA A 191 -10.69 21.38 -20.21
N LEU A 192 -9.93 21.87 -19.24
CA LEU A 192 -10.43 22.21 -17.90
C LEU A 192 -10.66 23.73 -17.84
N VAL A 193 -11.84 24.14 -17.38
CA VAL A 193 -12.15 25.55 -17.13
C VAL A 193 -12.11 25.78 -15.63
N LEU A 194 -11.19 26.65 -15.20
CA LEU A 194 -11.01 26.98 -13.79
C LEU A 194 -11.98 28.08 -13.35
N ASP A 195 -12.19 28.20 -12.05
CA ASP A 195 -12.83 29.36 -11.45
C ASP A 195 -12.12 30.65 -11.94
N GLY A 196 -12.88 31.62 -12.45
CA GLY A 196 -12.35 32.81 -13.12
C GLY A 196 -12.14 32.68 -14.63
N GLY A 197 -12.54 31.56 -15.24
CA GLY A 197 -12.64 31.39 -16.70
C GLY A 197 -11.34 31.03 -17.40
N ARG A 198 -10.24 30.78 -16.65
CA ARG A 198 -9.00 30.30 -17.26
C ARG A 198 -9.21 28.91 -17.85
N ARG A 199 -8.97 28.77 -19.15
CA ARG A 199 -9.09 27.52 -19.89
C ARG A 199 -7.73 26.84 -20.03
N VAL A 200 -7.65 25.56 -19.67
CA VAL A 200 -6.43 24.73 -19.69
C VAL A 200 -6.65 23.56 -20.64
N GLU A 201 -6.08 23.64 -21.83
CA GLU A 201 -6.14 22.58 -22.84
C GLU A 201 -5.09 21.49 -22.61
N GLY A 202 -5.39 20.28 -23.09
CA GLY A 202 -4.48 19.14 -23.06
C GLY A 202 -4.86 18.11 -24.13
N ASP A 203 -3.94 17.20 -24.40
CA ASP A 203 -4.18 16.05 -25.28
C ASP A 203 -4.55 14.81 -24.48
N LEU A 204 -4.03 14.70 -23.25
CA LEU A 204 -4.29 13.61 -22.30
C LEU A 204 -4.48 14.19 -20.89
N PHE A 205 -5.48 13.70 -20.17
CA PHE A 205 -5.86 14.18 -18.85
C PHE A 205 -5.69 13.07 -17.80
N LEU A 206 -5.03 13.38 -16.68
CA LEU A 206 -4.91 12.48 -15.54
C LEU A 206 -5.85 12.96 -14.44
N ASP A 207 -6.87 12.16 -14.14
CA ASP A 207 -7.79 12.44 -13.04
C ASP A 207 -7.14 12.01 -11.73
N CYS A 208 -6.61 12.98 -10.99
CA CYS A 208 -6.08 12.83 -9.64
C CYS A 208 -6.98 13.56 -8.62
N THR A 209 -8.26 13.80 -8.94
CA THR A 209 -9.17 14.67 -8.16
C THR A 209 -9.77 13.99 -6.92
N GLY A 210 -9.22 12.83 -6.55
CA GLY A 210 -9.65 12.06 -5.39
C GLY A 210 -10.97 11.32 -5.62
N PHE A 211 -11.70 11.04 -4.54
CA PHE A 211 -13.04 10.42 -4.59
C PHE A 211 -14.07 11.19 -5.43
N ARG A 212 -13.79 12.47 -5.74
CA ARG A 212 -14.68 13.28 -6.58
C ARG A 212 -14.72 12.80 -8.02
N ALA A 213 -13.64 12.15 -8.51
CA ALA A 213 -13.52 11.62 -9.87
C ALA A 213 -14.10 12.57 -10.92
N LEU A 214 -13.68 13.85 -10.85
CA LEU A 214 -14.30 14.95 -11.58
C LEU A 214 -14.24 14.75 -13.10
N LEU A 215 -13.20 14.09 -13.60
CA LEU A 215 -13.05 13.85 -15.03
C LEU A 215 -13.63 12.48 -15.38
N ILE A 216 -13.06 11.41 -14.82
CA ILE A 216 -13.33 10.04 -15.27
C ILE A 216 -14.78 9.62 -15.00
N GLU A 217 -15.38 10.11 -13.92
CA GLU A 217 -16.75 9.77 -13.56
C GLU A 217 -17.73 10.89 -13.86
N LYS A 218 -17.53 12.09 -13.31
CA LYS A 218 -18.54 13.14 -13.44
C LYS A 218 -18.71 13.63 -14.88
N ALA A 219 -17.62 13.74 -15.64
CA ALA A 219 -17.67 14.17 -17.04
C ALA A 219 -17.83 12.97 -18.00
N LEU A 220 -17.12 11.87 -17.75
CA LEU A 220 -17.03 10.75 -18.71
C LEU A 220 -17.86 9.50 -18.36
N HIS A 221 -18.48 9.45 -17.18
CA HIS A 221 -19.38 8.36 -16.77
C HIS A 221 -18.76 6.96 -16.92
N ALA A 222 -17.52 6.78 -16.46
CA ALA A 222 -16.79 5.52 -16.59
C ALA A 222 -17.42 4.36 -15.80
N GLY A 223 -18.20 4.63 -14.75
CA GLY A 223 -18.96 3.67 -13.94
C GLY A 223 -18.13 2.97 -12.87
N TYR A 224 -18.72 2.66 -11.71
CA TYR A 224 -18.05 2.08 -10.54
C TYR A 224 -18.58 0.68 -10.19
N ASP A 225 -17.69 -0.22 -9.80
CA ASP A 225 -18.03 -1.51 -9.21
C ASP A 225 -17.83 -1.45 -7.70
N ASP A 226 -18.94 -1.63 -6.97
CA ASP A 226 -18.98 -1.64 -5.52
C ASP A 226 -18.58 -3.00 -4.96
N TRP A 227 -17.57 -3.02 -4.10
CA TRP A 227 -17.04 -4.23 -3.44
C TRP A 227 -17.33 -4.27 -1.94
N SER A 228 -18.21 -3.41 -1.42
CA SER A 228 -18.58 -3.32 0.01
C SER A 228 -19.24 -4.57 0.57
N HIS A 229 -19.73 -5.47 -0.29
CA HIS A 229 -20.26 -6.77 0.11
C HIS A 229 -19.14 -7.74 0.57
N TRP A 230 -17.90 -7.54 0.11
CA TRP A 230 -16.73 -8.30 0.57
C TRP A 230 -15.83 -7.53 1.55
N LEU A 231 -15.71 -6.21 1.36
CA LEU A 231 -14.89 -5.33 2.19
C LEU A 231 -15.80 -4.27 2.84
N PRO A 232 -16.43 -4.60 3.99
CA PRO A 232 -17.59 -3.88 4.50
C PRO A 232 -17.26 -2.54 5.19
N CYS A 233 -16.01 -2.30 5.54
CA CYS A 233 -15.58 -1.03 6.14
C CYS A 233 -15.75 0.13 5.15
N ASP A 234 -16.22 1.27 5.64
CA ASP A 234 -16.63 2.43 4.82
C ASP A 234 -16.25 3.79 5.45
N SER A 235 -15.67 3.76 6.64
CA SER A 235 -15.41 4.95 7.43
C SER A 235 -14.05 4.87 8.11
N ALA A 236 -13.39 6.02 8.29
CA ALA A 236 -12.15 6.11 9.05
C ALA A 236 -12.03 7.41 9.86
N ILE A 237 -11.25 7.35 10.94
CA ILE A 237 -10.84 8.52 11.72
C ILE A 237 -9.33 8.45 11.87
N ALA A 238 -8.65 9.56 11.64
CA ALA A 238 -7.21 9.64 11.83
C ALA A 238 -6.82 10.76 12.80
N VAL A 239 -5.81 10.47 13.63
CA VAL A 239 -5.20 11.41 14.58
C VAL A 239 -3.69 11.21 14.60
N GLN A 240 -2.94 12.26 14.95
CA GLN A 240 -1.51 12.16 15.20
C GLN A 240 -1.25 12.24 16.70
N THR A 241 -0.26 11.49 17.19
CA THR A 241 0.20 11.56 18.58
C THR A 241 1.70 11.78 18.67
N GLU A 242 2.15 12.29 19.82
CA GLU A 242 3.57 12.31 20.17
C GLU A 242 4.14 10.88 20.22
N ASN A 243 5.42 10.75 19.87
CA ASN A 243 6.12 9.49 20.08
C ASN A 243 6.35 9.25 21.58
N VAL A 244 5.92 8.10 22.09
CA VAL A 244 6.18 7.66 23.48
C VAL A 244 7.45 6.83 23.63
N GLY A 245 8.12 6.54 22.52
CA GLY A 245 9.35 5.76 22.47
C GLY A 245 9.98 5.77 21.08
N PRO A 246 11.09 5.03 20.91
CA PRO A 246 11.75 4.90 19.61
C PRO A 246 10.81 4.33 18.53
N PRO A 247 10.85 4.82 17.28
CA PRO A 247 10.00 4.30 16.22
C PRO A 247 10.34 2.85 15.90
N VAL A 248 9.32 1.99 15.78
CA VAL A 248 9.48 0.59 15.39
C VAL A 248 9.44 0.43 13.86
N PRO A 249 10.20 -0.50 13.27
CA PRO A 249 10.31 -0.65 11.82
C PRO A 249 9.14 -1.47 11.22
N TYR A 250 7.92 -1.27 11.69
CA TYR A 250 6.74 -1.97 11.18
C TYR A 250 5.45 -1.17 11.46
N THR A 251 4.44 -1.38 10.64
CA THR A 251 3.08 -0.86 10.88
C THR A 251 2.34 -1.85 11.78
N ARG A 252 1.45 -1.36 12.66
CA ARG A 252 0.53 -2.23 13.40
C ARG A 252 -0.88 -2.13 12.82
N ALA A 253 -1.55 -3.26 12.69
CA ALA A 253 -2.96 -3.38 12.32
C ALA A 253 -3.69 -4.17 13.42
N MET A 254 -4.48 -3.48 14.23
CA MET A 254 -5.12 -4.02 15.43
C MET A 254 -6.62 -4.20 15.18
N ALA A 255 -7.09 -5.44 15.15
CA ALA A 255 -8.50 -5.75 14.94
C ALA A 255 -9.35 -5.36 16.18
N HIS A 256 -10.51 -4.76 15.91
CA HIS A 256 -11.53 -4.44 16.89
C HIS A 256 -12.82 -5.22 16.59
N ASP A 257 -13.90 -4.90 17.29
CA ASP A 257 -15.21 -5.56 17.15
C ASP A 257 -15.93 -5.28 15.83
N ALA A 258 -15.61 -4.20 15.13
CA ALA A 258 -16.30 -3.78 13.90
C ALA A 258 -15.39 -3.07 12.88
N GLY A 259 -14.11 -3.43 12.88
CA GLY A 259 -13.08 -2.75 12.11
C GLY A 259 -11.69 -3.01 12.68
N TRP A 260 -10.75 -2.11 12.43
CA TRP A 260 -9.37 -2.22 12.90
C TRP A 260 -8.69 -0.85 13.00
N GLN A 261 -7.63 -0.76 13.79
CA GLN A 261 -6.84 0.44 14.00
C GLN A 261 -5.42 0.27 13.45
N TRP A 262 -4.91 1.29 12.77
CA TRP A 262 -3.51 1.36 12.37
C TRP A 262 -2.67 2.18 13.35
N ARG A 263 -1.39 1.84 13.43
CA ARG A 263 -0.33 2.68 14.03
C ARG A 263 0.89 2.71 13.12
N ILE A 264 1.31 3.92 12.73
CA ILE A 264 2.37 4.19 11.76
C ILE A 264 3.37 5.17 12.42
N PRO A 265 4.50 4.68 12.94
CA PRO A 265 5.52 5.54 13.52
C PRO A 265 6.23 6.35 12.42
N LEU A 266 6.49 7.62 12.70
CA LEU A 266 7.40 8.49 11.95
C LEU A 266 8.53 8.96 12.87
N GLN A 267 9.49 9.72 12.34
CA GLN A 267 10.64 10.16 13.13
C GLN A 267 10.27 10.97 14.38
N HIS A 268 9.23 11.82 14.31
CA HIS A 268 8.90 12.79 15.37
C HIS A 268 7.47 12.65 15.93
N ARG A 269 6.63 11.80 15.33
CA ARG A 269 5.24 11.59 15.72
C ARG A 269 4.76 10.22 15.26
N THR A 270 3.60 9.80 15.73
CA THR A 270 2.94 8.57 15.28
C THR A 270 1.59 8.90 14.64
N GLY A 271 1.34 8.36 13.45
CA GLY A 271 0.04 8.39 12.80
C GLY A 271 -0.83 7.24 13.30
N ASN A 272 -2.04 7.55 13.75
CA ASN A 272 -3.02 6.57 14.22
C ASN A 272 -4.33 6.77 13.48
N GLY A 273 -5.09 5.70 13.36
CA GLY A 273 -6.47 5.83 12.93
C GLY A 273 -7.23 4.52 12.98
N ILE A 274 -8.54 4.60 12.96
CA ILE A 274 -9.45 3.47 12.99
C ILE A 274 -10.22 3.44 11.67
N VAL A 275 -10.31 2.27 11.06
CA VAL A 275 -11.19 1.93 9.93
C VAL A 275 -12.33 1.09 10.49
N TRP A 276 -13.58 1.40 10.16
CA TRP A 276 -14.73 0.62 10.65
C TRP A 276 -15.86 0.53 9.64
N CYS A 277 -16.79 -0.38 9.90
CA CYS A 277 -18.05 -0.51 9.17
C CYS A 277 -19.16 0.26 9.89
N SER A 278 -19.66 1.33 9.26
CA SER A 278 -20.69 2.22 9.84
C SER A 278 -22.00 1.49 10.21
N ARG A 279 -22.28 0.34 9.60
CA ARG A 279 -23.43 -0.52 9.94
C ARG A 279 -23.33 -1.18 11.32
N TYR A 280 -22.13 -1.30 11.88
CA TYR A 280 -21.85 -2.02 13.12
C TYR A 280 -21.29 -1.15 14.25
N LEU A 281 -20.72 0.01 13.93
CA LEU A 281 -20.11 0.90 14.91
C LEU A 281 -20.40 2.36 14.56
N THR A 282 -20.86 3.12 15.54
CA THR A 282 -21.10 4.56 15.36
C THR A 282 -19.78 5.32 15.32
N ARG A 283 -19.81 6.53 14.75
CA ARG A 283 -18.64 7.41 14.68
C ARG A 283 -18.09 7.74 16.07
N GLU A 284 -18.97 7.99 17.04
CA GLU A 284 -18.61 8.34 18.42
C GLU A 284 -17.92 7.17 19.11
N ALA A 285 -18.46 5.95 18.96
CA ALA A 285 -17.87 4.74 19.52
C ALA A 285 -16.53 4.39 18.86
N ALA A 286 -16.39 4.63 17.54
CA ALA A 286 -15.12 4.48 16.84
C ALA A 286 -14.06 5.47 17.33
N LEU A 287 -14.43 6.73 17.56
CA LEU A 287 -13.54 7.74 18.13
C LEU A 287 -13.11 7.36 19.55
N GLU A 288 -14.04 6.92 20.40
CA GLU A 288 -13.72 6.45 21.76
C GLU A 288 -12.74 5.27 21.74
N ARG A 289 -12.97 4.28 20.86
CA ARG A 289 -12.03 3.14 20.67
C ARG A 289 -10.65 3.60 20.24
N LEU A 290 -10.56 4.48 19.25
CA LEU A 290 -9.30 5.03 18.78
C LEU A 290 -8.56 5.73 19.92
N LEU A 291 -9.20 6.69 20.58
CA LEU A 291 -8.58 7.50 21.63
C LEU A 291 -8.22 6.68 22.88
N GLY A 292 -8.97 5.63 23.18
CA GLY A 292 -8.66 4.71 24.28
C GLY A 292 -7.43 3.82 24.03
N ASN A 293 -6.92 3.75 22.80
CA ASN A 293 -5.83 2.85 22.40
C ASN A 293 -4.63 3.57 21.74
N VAL A 294 -4.70 4.89 21.55
CA VAL A 294 -3.52 5.68 21.19
C VAL A 294 -2.61 5.90 22.39
N GLU A 295 -1.32 6.06 22.12
CA GLU A 295 -0.31 6.39 23.11
C GLU A 295 0.26 7.78 22.82
N GLY A 296 0.59 8.52 23.87
CA GLY A 296 1.11 9.89 23.79
C GLY A 296 0.01 10.94 23.66
N ARG A 297 0.41 12.21 23.73
CA ARG A 297 -0.52 13.33 23.59
C ARG A 297 -1.02 13.42 22.15
N VAL A 298 -2.32 13.59 21.97
CA VAL A 298 -2.94 13.87 20.66
C VAL A 298 -2.52 15.26 20.17
N LEU A 299 -2.03 15.33 18.93
CA LEU A 299 -1.44 16.52 18.31
C LEU A 299 -2.38 17.21 17.33
N THR A 300 -3.41 16.53 16.85
CA THR A 300 -4.31 17.01 15.79
C THR A 300 -5.75 16.71 16.13
N GLU A 301 -6.66 17.57 15.66
CA GLU A 301 -8.08 17.25 15.65
C GLU A 301 -8.35 15.96 14.84
N PRO A 302 -9.33 15.13 15.24
CA PRO A 302 -9.71 13.93 14.50
C PRO A 302 -10.18 14.25 13.08
N ASN A 303 -9.50 13.68 12.08
CA ASN A 303 -9.91 13.77 10.69
C ASN A 303 -10.87 12.64 10.35
N HIS A 304 -12.13 12.97 10.06
CA HIS A 304 -13.17 12.01 9.73
C HIS A 304 -13.27 11.79 8.22
N LEU A 305 -13.27 10.53 7.81
CA LEU A 305 -13.27 10.10 6.41
C LEU A 305 -14.42 9.11 6.18
N SER A 306 -15.05 9.22 5.02
CA SER A 306 -16.00 8.23 4.50
C SER A 306 -15.55 7.84 3.10
N PHE A 307 -15.68 6.56 2.76
CA PHE A 307 -15.24 6.02 1.48
C PHE A 307 -16.15 4.88 1.03
N GLN A 308 -16.09 4.55 -0.25
CA GLN A 308 -16.76 3.39 -0.82
C GLN A 308 -15.72 2.47 -1.45
N THR A 309 -15.63 1.26 -0.92
CA THR A 309 -14.68 0.26 -1.43
C THR A 309 -15.11 -0.23 -2.81
N GLY A 310 -14.18 -0.23 -3.77
CA GLY A 310 -14.46 -0.62 -5.14
C GLY A 310 -13.45 -0.13 -6.16
N ALA A 311 -13.80 -0.30 -7.43
CA ALA A 311 -12.97 0.07 -8.57
C ALA A 311 -13.80 0.75 -9.66
N ARG A 312 -13.17 1.68 -10.40
CA ARG A 312 -13.75 2.21 -11.63
C ARG A 312 -13.68 1.12 -12.71
N ARG A 313 -14.79 0.90 -13.42
CA ARG A 313 -14.91 -0.08 -14.51
C ARG A 313 -13.94 0.20 -15.66
N ARG A 314 -13.71 1.49 -15.93
CA ARG A 314 -12.76 1.98 -16.93
C ARG A 314 -11.85 3.02 -16.26
N GLN A 315 -10.61 2.63 -15.98
CA GLN A 315 -9.60 3.51 -15.39
C GLN A 315 -8.83 4.31 -16.45
N TRP A 316 -8.78 3.82 -17.70
CA TRP A 316 -8.52 4.64 -18.87
C TRP A 316 -9.79 4.68 -19.71
N HIS A 317 -10.37 5.87 -19.89
CA HIS A 317 -11.49 6.08 -20.80
C HIS A 317 -11.23 7.30 -21.66
N ARG A 318 -11.26 7.13 -22.99
CA ARG A 318 -10.96 8.21 -23.96
C ARG A 318 -9.56 8.77 -23.72
N ASN A 319 -9.40 10.08 -23.69
CA ASN A 319 -8.16 10.74 -23.32
C ASN A 319 -8.03 11.04 -21.81
N CYS A 320 -8.75 10.31 -20.94
CA CYS A 320 -8.66 10.45 -19.50
C CYS A 320 -8.19 9.16 -18.82
N ILE A 321 -7.24 9.29 -17.88
CA ILE A 321 -6.74 8.19 -17.05
C ILE A 321 -6.92 8.55 -15.58
N ALA A 322 -7.60 7.70 -14.83
CA ALA A 322 -7.79 7.83 -13.40
C ALA A 322 -6.55 7.32 -12.64
N ILE A 323 -6.03 8.13 -11.72
CA ILE A 323 -4.88 7.79 -10.88
C ILE A 323 -5.20 8.06 -9.41
N GLY A 324 -4.99 7.06 -8.57
CA GLY A 324 -5.32 7.11 -7.15
C GLY A 324 -6.82 6.94 -6.91
N LEU A 325 -7.37 7.71 -5.97
CA LEU A 325 -8.75 7.50 -5.47
C LEU A 325 -9.85 7.71 -6.54
N SER A 326 -9.55 8.37 -7.66
CA SER A 326 -10.47 8.50 -8.79
C SER A 326 -10.68 7.18 -9.54
N GLY A 327 -9.66 6.30 -9.52
CA GLY A 327 -9.68 4.97 -10.15
C GLY A 327 -10.28 3.89 -9.25
N GLY A 328 -10.37 4.14 -7.95
CA GLY A 328 -10.97 3.25 -6.96
C GLY A 328 -10.26 3.33 -5.62
N PHE A 329 -10.83 2.65 -4.62
CA PHE A 329 -10.28 2.63 -3.27
C PHE A 329 -10.55 1.30 -2.57
N MET A 330 -9.55 0.86 -1.83
CA MET A 330 -9.63 -0.19 -0.84
C MET A 330 -8.89 0.30 0.41
N GLU A 331 -9.35 -0.16 1.57
CA GLU A 331 -8.77 0.20 2.86
C GLU A 331 -7.25 -0.05 2.95
N PRO A 332 -6.51 0.73 3.76
CA PRO A 332 -5.05 0.74 3.76
C PRO A 332 -4.41 -0.42 4.54
N LEU A 333 -5.12 -1.55 4.72
CA LEU A 333 -4.69 -2.66 5.57
C LEU A 333 -3.33 -3.24 5.15
N GLU A 334 -3.08 -3.29 3.84
CA GLU A 334 -1.83 -3.79 3.25
C GLU A 334 -1.02 -2.69 2.54
N SER A 335 -1.25 -1.42 2.88
CA SER A 335 -0.42 -0.29 2.41
C SER A 335 -0.32 -0.14 0.88
N THR A 336 -1.43 -0.40 0.16
CA THR A 336 -1.44 -0.56 -1.31
C THR A 336 -1.79 0.71 -2.10
N SER A 337 -2.30 1.78 -1.48
CA SER A 337 -2.79 2.96 -2.19
C SER A 337 -1.70 3.66 -3.03
N ILE A 338 -0.53 3.95 -2.44
CA ILE A 338 0.62 4.51 -3.18
C ILE A 338 1.10 3.54 -4.27
N HIS A 339 1.05 2.23 -4.02
CA HIS A 339 1.48 1.25 -5.01
C HIS A 339 0.59 1.26 -6.26
N LEU A 340 -0.74 1.34 -6.09
CA LEU A 340 -1.66 1.43 -7.21
C LEU A 340 -1.47 2.71 -8.04
N ILE A 341 -1.14 3.82 -7.37
CA ILE A 341 -0.72 5.07 -8.05
C ILE A 341 0.53 4.82 -8.90
N GLN A 342 1.57 4.17 -8.34
CA GLN A 342 2.81 3.85 -9.07
C GLN A 342 2.55 2.96 -10.28
N ARG A 343 1.76 1.89 -10.11
CA ARG A 343 1.42 0.96 -11.19
C ARG A 343 0.75 1.69 -12.36
N ALA A 344 -0.25 2.52 -12.08
CA ALA A 344 -0.95 3.31 -13.09
C ALA A 344 0.01 4.26 -13.84
N ILE A 345 0.85 4.99 -13.11
CA ILE A 345 1.83 5.93 -13.69
C ILE A 345 2.86 5.22 -14.55
N LEU A 346 3.50 4.17 -14.04
CA LEU A 346 4.54 3.44 -14.76
C LEU A 346 3.97 2.68 -15.97
N ARG A 347 2.70 2.26 -15.90
CA ARG A 347 2.01 1.67 -17.05
C ARG A 347 1.71 2.73 -18.10
N LEU A 348 1.22 3.90 -17.70
CA LEU A 348 1.04 5.04 -18.60
C LEU A 348 2.36 5.42 -19.29
N VAL A 349 3.46 5.57 -18.55
CA VAL A 349 4.77 5.90 -19.14
C VAL A 349 5.20 4.88 -20.20
N ARG A 350 4.95 3.58 -19.95
CA ARG A 350 5.24 2.50 -20.91
C ARG A 350 4.33 2.51 -22.14
N MET A 351 3.11 3.03 -22.00
CA MET A 351 2.06 2.99 -23.02
C MET A 351 1.73 4.38 -23.58
N LEU A 352 2.57 5.40 -23.35
CA LEU A 352 2.26 6.77 -23.78
C LEU A 352 2.22 6.83 -25.32
N PRO A 353 1.07 7.15 -25.92
CA PRO A 353 0.93 7.12 -27.37
C PRO A 353 1.66 8.30 -28.01
N LEU A 354 2.39 8.05 -29.09
CA LEU A 354 2.95 9.12 -29.93
C LEU A 354 1.83 9.92 -30.62
N GLY A 355 0.81 9.21 -31.12
CA GLY A 355 -0.34 9.78 -31.84
C GLY A 355 -1.58 9.99 -30.97
N PRO A 356 -2.79 9.96 -31.56
CA PRO A 356 -4.05 9.87 -30.81
C PRO A 356 -4.06 8.65 -29.88
N VAL A 357 -4.94 8.66 -28.88
CA VAL A 357 -5.15 7.51 -27.99
C VAL A 357 -5.59 6.30 -28.80
N ASN A 358 -4.87 5.19 -28.66
CA ASN A 358 -5.17 3.95 -29.35
C ASN A 358 -6.10 3.07 -28.48
N PRO A 359 -7.24 2.58 -29.00
CA PRO A 359 -8.12 1.67 -28.27
C PRO A 359 -7.42 0.40 -27.74
N SER A 360 -6.37 -0.09 -28.40
CA SER A 360 -5.59 -1.24 -27.93
C SER A 360 -4.82 -0.93 -26.64
N ASP A 361 -4.23 0.26 -26.54
CA ASP A 361 -3.53 0.69 -25.32
C ASP A 361 -4.53 0.87 -24.17
N VAL A 362 -5.72 1.40 -24.47
CA VAL A 362 -6.80 1.56 -23.48
C VAL A 362 -7.28 0.21 -22.96
N ALA A 363 -7.49 -0.77 -23.84
CA ALA A 363 -7.95 -2.10 -23.45
C ALA A 363 -6.90 -2.80 -22.55
N GLU A 364 -5.64 -2.80 -22.97
CA GLU A 364 -4.54 -3.42 -22.23
C GLU A 364 -4.30 -2.73 -20.87
N PHE A 365 -4.37 -1.40 -20.81
CA PHE A 365 -4.24 -0.67 -19.55
C PHE A 365 -5.34 -1.07 -18.57
N ASN A 366 -6.59 -1.10 -19.03
CA ASN A 366 -7.74 -1.41 -18.19
C ASN A 366 -7.70 -2.87 -17.68
N ASP A 367 -7.30 -3.83 -18.52
CA ASP A 367 -7.18 -5.23 -18.12
C ASP A 367 -6.15 -5.41 -17.00
N GLN A 368 -4.93 -4.88 -17.20
CA GLN A 368 -3.88 -4.97 -16.19
C GLN A 368 -4.23 -4.22 -14.91
N GLN A 369 -4.81 -3.02 -15.02
CA GLN A 369 -5.16 -2.21 -13.86
C GLN A 369 -6.32 -2.82 -13.05
N LEU A 370 -7.32 -3.42 -13.71
CA LEU A 370 -8.36 -4.17 -13.02
C LEU A 370 -7.79 -5.41 -12.35
N THR A 371 -6.88 -6.11 -13.03
CA THR A 371 -6.20 -7.29 -12.48
C THR A 371 -5.44 -6.96 -11.19
N ASP A 372 -4.66 -5.86 -11.17
CA ASP A 372 -3.98 -5.39 -9.96
C ASP A 372 -4.97 -5.14 -8.80
N MET A 373 -6.10 -4.49 -9.09
CA MET A 373 -7.12 -4.17 -8.08
C MET A 373 -7.81 -5.42 -7.54
N VAL A 374 -8.15 -6.38 -8.41
CA VAL A 374 -8.79 -7.65 -8.03
C VAL A 374 -7.87 -8.51 -7.17
N GLN A 375 -6.59 -8.58 -7.51
CA GLN A 375 -5.61 -9.35 -6.73
C GLN A 375 -5.41 -8.76 -5.32
N ILE A 376 -5.37 -7.42 -5.22
CA ILE A 376 -5.29 -6.75 -3.92
C ILE A 376 -6.58 -6.96 -3.13
N ARG A 377 -7.74 -6.81 -3.77
CA ARG A 377 -9.04 -7.06 -3.15
C ARG A 377 -9.09 -8.46 -2.54
N ASP A 378 -8.73 -9.49 -3.29
CA ASP A 378 -8.78 -10.89 -2.80
C ASP A 378 -7.87 -11.09 -1.57
N PHE A 379 -6.69 -10.47 -1.55
CA PHE A 379 -5.79 -10.54 -0.39
C PHE A 379 -6.35 -9.79 0.83
N LEU A 380 -7.02 -8.66 0.62
CA LEU A 380 -7.71 -7.94 1.70
C LEU A 380 -8.91 -8.71 2.25
N ILE A 381 -9.67 -9.39 1.38
CA ILE A 381 -10.79 -10.25 1.78
C ILE A 381 -10.30 -11.40 2.65
N LEU A 382 -9.13 -11.97 2.36
CA LEU A 382 -8.53 -13.04 3.16
C LEU A 382 -8.44 -12.65 4.64
N HIS A 383 -7.96 -11.44 4.94
CA HIS A 383 -7.79 -10.94 6.30
C HIS A 383 -9.10 -10.98 7.10
N TYR A 384 -10.22 -10.63 6.47
CA TYR A 384 -11.55 -10.68 7.08
C TYR A 384 -12.16 -12.09 7.12
N LYS A 385 -11.95 -12.89 6.07
CA LYS A 385 -12.58 -14.20 5.89
C LYS A 385 -11.92 -15.29 6.75
N ALA A 386 -10.59 -15.32 6.82
CA ALA A 386 -9.84 -16.34 7.53
C ALA A 386 -9.77 -15.99 9.03
N THR A 387 -10.86 -16.17 9.76
CA THR A 387 -10.90 -15.81 11.18
C THR A 387 -11.73 -16.81 11.98
N ASP A 388 -11.30 -17.03 13.22
CA ASP A 388 -12.03 -17.80 14.24
C ASP A 388 -12.93 -16.89 15.10
N ARG A 389 -12.81 -15.56 14.95
CA ARG A 389 -13.64 -14.58 15.64
C ARG A 389 -15.12 -14.76 15.32
N ARG A 390 -15.94 -14.95 16.36
CA ARG A 390 -17.41 -14.97 16.29
C ARG A 390 -18.04 -14.08 17.35
N ASP A 391 -17.22 -13.29 18.02
CA ASP A 391 -17.53 -12.47 19.19
C ASP A 391 -18.40 -11.25 18.85
N SER A 392 -18.40 -10.77 17.60
CA SER A 392 -19.23 -9.65 17.16
C SER A 392 -20.10 -9.98 15.93
N PRO A 393 -21.21 -9.25 15.71
CA PRO A 393 -21.99 -9.38 14.47
C PRO A 393 -21.15 -9.16 13.20
N PHE A 394 -20.19 -8.23 13.26
CA PHE A 394 -19.27 -7.94 12.16
C PHE A 394 -18.40 -9.15 11.81
N TRP A 395 -17.73 -9.76 12.79
CA TRP A 395 -16.87 -10.92 12.54
C TRP A 395 -17.65 -12.16 12.14
N ARG A 396 -18.88 -12.33 12.66
CA ARG A 396 -19.79 -13.38 12.18
C ARG A 396 -20.14 -13.19 10.70
N GLN A 397 -20.42 -11.95 10.26
CA GLN A 397 -20.63 -11.67 8.83
C GLN A 397 -19.35 -11.94 8.03
N ALA A 398 -18.20 -11.38 8.44
CA ALA A 398 -16.93 -11.51 7.73
C ALA A 398 -16.52 -12.98 7.54
N ALA A 399 -16.69 -13.81 8.56
CA ALA A 399 -16.42 -15.24 8.46
C ALA A 399 -17.44 -16.00 7.57
N ALA A 400 -18.70 -15.56 7.54
CA ALA A 400 -19.78 -16.21 6.79
C ALA A 400 -19.90 -15.77 5.34
N MET A 401 -19.34 -14.61 4.96
CA MET A 401 -19.52 -14.04 3.61
C MET A 401 -18.99 -14.96 2.51
N ASP A 402 -19.66 -14.99 1.36
CA ASP A 402 -19.11 -15.57 0.16
C ASP A 402 -17.87 -14.79 -0.28
N VAL A 403 -16.94 -15.47 -0.94
CA VAL A 403 -15.71 -14.86 -1.46
C VAL A 403 -15.56 -15.18 -2.94
N PRO A 404 -14.77 -14.40 -3.69
CA PRO A 404 -14.44 -14.72 -5.08
C PRO A 404 -13.88 -16.14 -5.22
N GLU A 405 -14.26 -16.85 -6.28
CA GLU A 405 -13.82 -18.23 -6.55
C GLU A 405 -12.29 -18.35 -6.60
N THR A 406 -11.62 -17.32 -7.14
CA THR A 406 -10.16 -17.20 -7.16
C THR A 406 -9.54 -17.25 -5.77
N LEU A 407 -10.13 -16.56 -4.79
CA LEU A 407 -9.68 -16.58 -3.41
C LEU A 407 -10.04 -17.91 -2.73
N ALA A 408 -11.27 -18.41 -2.92
CA ALA A 408 -11.70 -19.69 -2.37
C ALA A 408 -10.77 -20.84 -2.80
N GLN A 409 -10.40 -20.87 -4.09
CA GLN A 409 -9.45 -21.83 -4.64
C GLN A 409 -8.08 -21.71 -3.94
N LYS A 410 -7.55 -20.49 -3.76
CA LYS A 410 -6.22 -20.29 -3.16
C LYS A 410 -6.20 -20.71 -1.68
N ILE A 411 -7.27 -20.41 -0.93
CA ILE A 411 -7.45 -20.86 0.46
C ILE A 411 -7.51 -22.39 0.54
N ALA A 412 -8.32 -23.03 -0.31
CA ALA A 412 -8.47 -24.49 -0.34
C ALA A 412 -7.13 -25.17 -0.66
N LEU A 413 -6.44 -24.70 -1.70
CA LEU A 413 -5.15 -25.25 -2.12
C LEU A 413 -4.11 -25.22 -0.99
N PHE A 414 -4.03 -24.10 -0.26
CA PHE A 414 -3.13 -23.97 0.88
C PHE A 414 -3.55 -24.85 2.04
N ARG A 415 -4.83 -24.85 2.40
CA ARG A 415 -5.37 -25.69 3.50
C ARG A 415 -5.15 -27.17 3.23
N GLU A 416 -5.36 -27.65 2.02
CA GLU A 416 -5.26 -29.07 1.71
C GLU A 416 -3.80 -29.52 1.57
N THR A 417 -2.94 -28.69 0.96
CA THR A 417 -1.62 -29.15 0.49
C THR A 417 -0.44 -28.26 0.82
N GLY A 418 -0.67 -27.15 1.54
CA GLY A 418 0.36 -26.17 1.90
C GLY A 418 0.93 -25.41 0.71
N ARG A 419 0.31 -25.52 -0.47
CA ARG A 419 0.79 -24.90 -1.71
C ARG A 419 0.21 -23.50 -1.87
N VAL A 420 1.04 -22.61 -2.37
CA VAL A 420 0.67 -21.30 -2.85
C VAL A 420 1.38 -21.13 -4.20
N PHE A 421 0.71 -20.47 -5.14
CA PHE A 421 1.34 -20.05 -6.38
C PHE A 421 1.07 -18.56 -6.61
N ARG A 422 2.12 -17.86 -7.00
CA ARG A 422 2.03 -16.51 -7.56
C ARG A 422 1.75 -16.61 -9.06
N ARG A 423 0.69 -15.96 -9.54
CA ARG A 423 0.38 -15.89 -10.98
C ARG A 423 0.94 -14.59 -11.57
N ASN A 424 1.69 -14.66 -12.67
CA ASN A 424 2.22 -13.51 -13.40
C ASN A 424 2.97 -12.51 -12.46
N GLU A 425 2.60 -11.24 -12.52
CA GLU A 425 3.18 -10.16 -11.72
C GLU A 425 2.36 -9.80 -10.46
N GLU A 426 1.59 -10.75 -9.90
CA GLU A 426 0.79 -10.57 -8.67
C GLU A 426 1.57 -9.79 -7.59
N LEU A 427 0.95 -8.80 -6.94
CA LEU A 427 1.64 -7.98 -5.93
C LEU A 427 2.15 -8.83 -4.76
N PHE A 428 1.26 -9.64 -4.18
CA PHE A 428 1.58 -10.46 -3.02
C PHE A 428 2.29 -11.73 -3.46
N ALA A 429 3.53 -11.90 -2.99
CA ALA A 429 4.33 -13.08 -3.24
C ALA A 429 3.84 -14.28 -2.43
N GLU A 430 4.40 -15.46 -2.70
CA GLU A 430 4.03 -16.70 -2.02
C GLU A 430 4.22 -16.59 -0.50
N ASN A 431 5.32 -15.94 -0.05
CA ASN A 431 5.58 -15.69 1.37
C ASN A 431 4.44 -14.93 2.07
N SER A 432 3.87 -13.90 1.44
CA SER A 432 2.76 -13.11 1.99
C SER A 432 1.53 -13.98 2.24
N TRP A 433 1.15 -14.79 1.26
CA TRP A 433 0.03 -15.72 1.37
C TRP A 433 0.27 -16.77 2.46
N VAL A 434 1.47 -17.34 2.54
CA VAL A 434 1.82 -18.32 3.58
C VAL A 434 1.76 -17.70 4.97
N GLN A 435 2.40 -16.54 5.19
CA GLN A 435 2.43 -15.87 6.50
C GLN A 435 1.03 -15.46 6.97
N VAL A 436 0.22 -14.84 6.10
CA VAL A 436 -1.14 -14.42 6.46
C VAL A 436 -2.03 -15.64 6.72
N MET A 437 -2.00 -16.68 5.87
CA MET A 437 -2.84 -17.85 6.08
C MET A 437 -2.45 -18.65 7.33
N LEU A 438 -1.15 -18.86 7.59
CA LEU A 438 -0.69 -19.51 8.83
C LEU A 438 -1.01 -18.65 10.05
N GLY A 439 -0.71 -17.35 10.00
CA GLY A 439 -0.97 -16.40 11.07
C GLY A 439 -2.45 -16.34 11.45
N GLN A 440 -3.33 -16.47 10.45
CA GLN A 440 -4.78 -16.51 10.61
C GLN A 440 -5.36 -17.93 10.80
N GLY A 441 -4.52 -18.91 11.15
CA GLY A 441 -4.97 -20.22 11.62
C GLY A 441 -5.34 -21.24 10.53
N ILE A 442 -5.08 -20.94 9.25
CA ILE A 442 -5.19 -21.96 8.20
C ILE A 442 -3.94 -22.84 8.25
N VAL A 443 -4.06 -23.96 8.95
CA VAL A 443 -3.01 -24.98 9.03
C VAL A 443 -3.15 -25.98 7.87
N PRO A 444 -2.13 -26.15 7.02
CA PRO A 444 -2.16 -27.16 5.96
C PRO A 444 -2.33 -28.59 6.49
N GLN A 445 -3.14 -29.40 5.80
CA GLN A 445 -3.40 -30.81 6.12
C GLN A 445 -2.29 -31.75 5.62
N SER A 446 -1.47 -31.27 4.69
CA SER A 446 -0.34 -32.01 4.16
C SER A 446 0.76 -31.07 3.67
N TRP A 447 1.94 -31.62 3.42
CA TRP A 447 3.10 -30.92 2.88
C TRP A 447 3.68 -31.68 1.68
N HIS A 448 4.52 -31.01 0.89
CA HIS A 448 5.05 -31.57 -0.35
C HIS A 448 5.98 -32.77 -0.08
N PRO A 449 5.74 -33.98 -0.64
CA PRO A 449 6.46 -35.22 -0.30
C PRO A 449 7.99 -35.16 -0.40
N ILE A 450 8.53 -34.23 -1.19
CA ILE A 450 9.97 -34.02 -1.31
C ILE A 450 10.65 -33.71 0.03
N ALA A 451 9.95 -33.10 0.99
CA ALA A 451 10.51 -32.84 2.32
C ALA A 451 10.84 -34.15 3.09
N ALA A 452 10.18 -35.27 2.74
CA ALA A 452 10.45 -36.59 3.30
C ALA A 452 11.83 -37.14 2.88
N LYS A 453 12.45 -36.57 1.84
CA LYS A 453 13.77 -37.00 1.36
C LYS A 453 14.87 -36.73 2.37
N LEU A 454 14.73 -35.68 3.20
CA LEU A 454 15.71 -35.36 4.23
C LEU A 454 15.53 -36.29 5.44
N SER A 455 16.62 -36.92 5.89
CA SER A 455 16.68 -37.60 7.20
C SER A 455 16.45 -36.60 8.35
N ASP A 456 16.17 -37.10 9.56
CA ASP A 456 15.85 -36.23 10.71
C ASP A 456 17.00 -35.26 10.99
N ASP A 457 18.24 -35.76 10.94
CA ASP A 457 19.45 -34.97 11.15
C ASP A 457 19.71 -33.95 10.02
N GLU A 458 19.35 -34.27 8.78
CA GLU A 458 19.48 -33.33 7.66
C GLU A 458 18.45 -32.21 7.76
N LEU A 459 17.20 -32.54 8.09
CA LEU A 459 16.14 -31.56 8.26
C LEU A 459 16.42 -30.64 9.45
N ALA A 460 16.82 -31.20 10.60
CA ALA A 460 17.19 -30.43 11.78
C ALA A 460 18.37 -29.48 11.50
N ARG A 461 19.41 -29.95 10.79
CA ARG A 461 20.53 -29.09 10.37
C ARG A 461 20.09 -28.02 9.38
N PHE A 462 19.24 -28.36 8.41
CA PHE A 462 18.73 -27.41 7.42
C PHE A 462 17.97 -26.26 8.10
N LEU A 463 16.97 -26.59 8.92
CA LEU A 463 16.19 -25.61 9.69
C LEU A 463 17.09 -24.84 10.66
N GLY A 464 17.90 -25.54 11.46
CA GLY A 464 18.80 -24.92 12.43
C GLY A 464 19.75 -23.90 11.80
N SER A 465 20.36 -24.24 10.66
CA SER A 465 21.31 -23.36 9.97
C SER A 465 20.67 -22.05 9.50
N ILE A 466 19.44 -22.09 9.00
CA ILE A 466 18.69 -20.92 8.55
C ILE A 466 18.40 -20.00 9.74
N ARG A 467 17.83 -20.56 10.81
CA ARG A 467 17.49 -19.81 12.02
C ARG A 467 18.71 -19.14 12.63
N GLU A 468 19.83 -19.87 12.72
CA GLU A 468 21.08 -19.30 13.21
C GLU A 468 21.61 -18.17 12.30
N GLN A 469 21.49 -18.32 10.97
CA GLN A 469 21.89 -17.27 10.04
C GLN A 469 21.04 -16.00 10.21
N VAL A 470 19.72 -16.15 10.38
CA VAL A 470 18.82 -15.04 10.70
C VAL A 470 19.25 -14.39 12.01
N ALA A 471 19.38 -15.15 13.09
CA ALA A 471 19.75 -14.62 14.40
C ALA A 471 21.11 -13.90 14.39
N ARG A 472 22.14 -14.49 13.75
CA ARG A 472 23.45 -13.86 13.59
C ARG A 472 23.37 -12.55 12.82
N THR A 473 22.64 -12.52 11.71
CA THR A 473 22.48 -11.31 10.90
C THR A 473 21.79 -10.21 11.69
N VAL A 474 20.67 -10.52 12.35
CA VAL A 474 19.92 -9.54 13.16
C VAL A 474 20.77 -8.99 14.30
N ALA A 475 21.59 -9.81 14.95
CA ALA A 475 22.48 -9.36 16.03
C ALA A 475 23.49 -8.29 15.58
N THR A 476 23.86 -8.26 14.29
CA THR A 476 24.75 -7.22 13.73
C THR A 476 24.05 -5.90 13.41
N LEU A 477 22.72 -5.90 13.30
CA LEU A 477 21.97 -4.71 12.93
C LEU A 477 21.89 -3.73 14.11
N PRO A 478 22.10 -2.42 13.93
CA PRO A 478 21.85 -1.44 14.98
C PRO A 478 20.35 -1.33 15.28
N SER A 479 20.00 -0.65 16.38
CA SER A 479 18.60 -0.28 16.62
C SER A 479 18.11 0.62 15.48
N HIS A 480 16.84 0.46 15.11
CA HIS A 480 16.21 1.20 14.03
C HIS A 480 16.32 2.72 14.24
N ALA A 481 16.06 3.19 15.47
CA ALA A 481 16.16 4.62 15.80
C ALA A 481 17.59 5.18 15.62
N ALA A 482 18.62 4.42 16.02
CA ALA A 482 20.01 4.84 15.82
C ALA A 482 20.37 4.89 14.33
N TYR A 483 19.89 3.92 13.55
CA TYR A 483 20.10 3.91 12.10
C TYR A 483 19.42 5.09 11.40
N VAL A 484 18.15 5.33 11.71
CA VAL A 484 17.37 6.47 11.16
C VAL A 484 18.06 7.78 11.49
N SER A 485 18.43 8.02 12.76
CA SER A 485 19.10 9.24 13.20
C SER A 485 20.39 9.51 12.41
N ARG A 486 21.22 8.47 12.19
CA ARG A 486 22.48 8.58 11.45
C ARG A 486 22.29 8.74 9.94
N TYR A 487 21.36 8.00 9.34
CA TYR A 487 21.21 7.90 7.89
C TYR A 487 20.34 9.03 7.30
N CYS A 488 19.18 9.27 7.91
CA CYS A 488 18.14 10.12 7.38
C CYS A 488 17.43 10.96 8.45
N GLY A 489 18.14 11.28 9.56
CA GLY A 489 17.59 12.08 10.65
C GLY A 489 17.05 13.42 10.14
N ALA A 490 15.76 13.66 10.37
CA ALA A 490 15.09 14.90 10.00
C ALA A 490 15.75 16.07 10.75
N THR A 491 16.06 17.16 10.02
CA THR A 491 16.41 18.42 10.66
C THR A 491 15.22 18.88 11.50
N ALA A 492 15.44 19.13 12.80
CA ALA A 492 14.42 19.68 13.67
C ALA A 492 13.81 20.93 13.00
N PRO A 493 12.47 21.08 12.98
CA PRO A 493 11.86 22.31 12.49
C PRO A 493 12.44 23.47 13.29
N ALA A 494 12.99 24.48 12.61
CA ALA A 494 13.42 25.70 13.26
C ALA A 494 12.28 26.20 14.14
N GLU A 495 12.52 26.35 15.44
CA GLU A 495 11.56 26.95 16.35
C GLU A 495 11.09 28.26 15.72
N LYS A 496 9.78 28.35 15.46
CA LYS A 496 9.19 29.63 15.06
C LYS A 496 9.52 30.60 16.18
N ALA A 497 10.41 31.55 15.90
CA ALA A 497 10.67 32.66 16.80
C ALA A 497 9.31 33.29 17.18
N ALA A 498 9.05 33.34 18.48
CA ALA A 498 7.80 33.79 19.07
C ALA A 498 7.48 35.25 18.70
#